data_AF-A0A507ECT9-F1
#
_entry.id   AF-A0A507ECT9-F1
#
_cell.length_a   1.000
_cell.length_b   1.000
_cell.length_c   1.000
_cell.angle_alpha   90.00
_cell.angle_beta   90.00
_cell.angle_gamma   90.00
#
_symmetry.space_group_name_H-M   'P 1'
#
loop_
_entity.id
_entity.type
_entity.pdbx_description
1 polymer ?
#
loop_
_entity_poly.entity_id
_entity_poly.type
_entity_poly.pdbx_seq_one_letter_code
_entity_poly.pdbx_strand_id
1 'polypeptide(L)'
;MILILHQVQHTSAALTINENADPDVRKDMEMMLNRLAPENAPYIHTDEGPDDMPGHVKSSLFGVSLNIPISQGRLALGTWQGIYLCEARNRGGSRSCVITINGVTK
;
A
#
# COMPACT_ATOMS: atom_id res chain seq x y z
N MET A 1 -7.79 -22.43 9.01
CA MET A 1 -7.18 -21.09 8.88
C MET A 1 -7.04 -20.84 7.40
N ILE A 2 -7.68 -19.80 6.89
CA ILE A 2 -7.57 -19.39 5.48
C ILE A 2 -6.73 -18.11 5.47
N LEU A 3 -5.94 -17.91 4.43
CA LEU A 3 -5.10 -16.74 4.21
C LEU A 3 -5.59 -16.03 2.95
N ILE A 4 -5.67 -14.70 2.99
CA ILE A 4 -5.80 -13.87 1.79
C ILE A 4 -4.49 -13.16 1.53
N LEU A 5 -3.92 -13.39 0.35
CA LEU A 5 -2.85 -12.58 -0.20
C LEU A 5 -3.46 -11.56 -1.16
N HIS A 6 -3.19 -10.28 -0.91
CA HIS A 6 -3.46 -9.19 -1.84
C HIS A 6 -2.15 -8.75 -2.46
N GLN A 7 -2.09 -8.57 -3.77
CA GLN A 7 -0.90 -8.04 -4.45
C GLN A 7 -1.32 -6.96 -5.44
N VAL A 8 -0.80 -5.73 -5.27
CA VAL A 8 -0.90 -4.69 -6.30
C VAL A 8 0.14 -4.94 -7.39
N GLN A 9 -0.28 -4.96 -8.66
CA GLN A 9 0.60 -5.24 -9.81
C GLN A 9 1.26 -3.97 -10.35
N HIS A 10 1.79 -3.14 -9.45
CA HIS A 10 2.33 -1.81 -9.77
C HIS A 10 3.55 -1.53 -8.88
N THR A 11 4.61 -0.95 -9.44
CA THR A 11 5.88 -0.68 -8.73
C THR A 11 5.91 0.65 -8.00
N SER A 12 4.96 1.54 -8.29
CA SER A 12 4.83 2.86 -7.69
C SER A 12 3.58 3.01 -6.83
N ALA A 13 2.94 1.89 -6.49
CA ALA A 13 1.83 1.82 -5.55
C ALA A 13 2.10 0.67 -4.57
N ALA A 14 1.49 0.72 -3.39
CA ALA A 14 1.71 -0.27 -2.35
C ALA A 14 0.42 -0.64 -1.62
N LEU A 15 0.50 -1.72 -0.85
CA LEU A 15 -0.55 -2.13 0.08
C LEU A 15 0.00 -2.13 1.50
N THR A 16 -0.72 -1.51 2.44
CA THR A 16 -0.34 -1.50 3.86
C THR A 16 -1.57 -1.67 4.76
N ILE A 17 -1.34 -1.97 6.04
CA ILE A 17 -2.38 -2.00 7.08
C ILE A 17 -2.07 -0.92 8.10
N ASN A 18 -3.02 -0.03 8.36
CA ASN A 18 -2.86 1.04 9.35
C ASN A 18 -4.21 1.37 10.02
N GLU A 19 -4.22 2.32 10.94
CA GLU A 19 -5.43 2.85 11.55
C GLU A 19 -6.34 3.53 10.51
N ASN A 20 -7.59 3.07 10.41
CA ASN A 20 -8.64 3.59 9.52
C ASN A 20 -9.84 4.17 10.29
N ALA A 21 -9.57 4.85 11.39
CA ALA A 21 -10.57 5.55 12.20
C ALA A 21 -10.39 7.07 12.10
N ASP A 22 -9.16 7.55 12.37
CA ASP A 22 -8.84 8.97 12.27
C ASP A 22 -8.32 9.35 10.86
N PRO A 23 -8.98 10.27 10.13
CA PRO A 23 -8.49 10.74 8.84
C PRO A 23 -7.12 11.44 8.90
N ASP A 24 -6.71 11.97 10.05
CA ASP A 24 -5.41 12.65 10.20
C ASP A 24 -4.23 11.68 10.08
N VAL A 25 -4.41 10.39 10.42
CA VAL A 25 -3.40 9.35 10.18
C VAL A 25 -2.98 9.31 8.71
N ARG A 26 -3.92 9.45 7.77
CA ARG A 26 -3.60 9.45 6.34
C ARG A 26 -2.78 10.68 5.94
N LYS A 27 -3.09 11.85 6.50
CA LYS A 27 -2.36 13.10 6.23
C LYS A 27 -0.94 13.04 6.80
N ASP A 28 -0.79 12.53 8.02
CA ASP A 28 0.52 12.42 8.68
C ASP A 28 1.42 11.40 7.98
N MET A 29 0.84 10.27 7.54
CA MET A 29 1.55 9.29 6.73
C MET A 29 2.01 9.89 5.40
N GLU A 30 1.16 10.61 4.68
CA GLU A 30 1.53 11.31 3.44
C GLU A 30 2.66 12.32 3.69
N MET A 31 2.52 13.16 4.71
CA MET A 31 3.55 14.12 5.12
C MET A 31 4.89 13.42 5.38
N MET A 32 4.88 12.29 6.10
CA MET A 32 6.10 11.58 6.43
C MET A 32 6.74 10.91 5.21
N LEU A 33 5.94 10.29 4.34
CA LEU A 33 6.41 9.70 3.10
C LEU A 33 7.02 10.74 2.16
N ASN A 34 6.44 11.95 2.10
CA ASN A 34 6.99 13.06 1.31
C ASN A 34 8.29 13.61 1.91
N ARG A 35 8.53 13.47 3.22
CA ARG A 35 9.83 13.77 3.84
C ARG A 35 10.87 12.68 3.59
N LEU A 36 10.48 11.41 3.64
CA LEU A 36 11.37 10.27 3.43
C LEU A 36 11.78 10.10 1.97
N ALA A 37 10.87 10.39 1.04
CA ALA A 37 11.07 10.30 -0.40
C ALA A 37 10.53 11.57 -1.07
N PRO A 38 11.27 12.69 -1.00
CA PRO A 38 10.81 13.97 -1.54
C PRO A 38 10.96 14.03 -3.06
N GLU A 39 10.00 14.63 -3.75
CA GLU A 39 9.99 14.73 -5.23
C GLU A 39 11.12 15.58 -5.82
N ASN A 40 11.69 16.49 -5.02
CA ASN A 40 12.78 17.37 -5.46
C ASN A 40 14.19 16.85 -5.11
N ALA A 41 14.31 15.62 -4.62
CA ALA A 41 15.63 14.99 -4.45
C ALA A 41 16.28 14.70 -5.81
N PRO A 42 17.62 14.62 -5.88
CA PRO A 42 18.36 14.42 -7.14
C PRO A 42 18.33 12.95 -7.59
N TYR A 43 17.13 12.42 -7.82
CA TYR A 43 16.94 11.08 -8.37
C TYR A 43 17.34 11.02 -9.84
N ILE A 44 17.91 9.88 -10.25
CA ILE A 44 18.30 9.63 -11.65
C ILE A 44 17.09 9.21 -12.49
N HIS A 45 16.17 8.42 -11.94
CA HIS A 45 14.99 7.92 -12.63
C HIS A 45 13.84 8.93 -12.49
N THR A 46 13.53 9.65 -13.55
CA THR A 46 12.47 10.67 -13.58
C THR A 46 11.69 10.63 -14.89
N ASP A 47 11.64 9.46 -15.52
CA ASP A 47 11.13 9.28 -16.88
C ASP A 47 9.63 9.61 -16.95
N GLU A 48 8.92 9.39 -15.85
CA GLU A 48 7.49 9.67 -15.71
C GLU A 48 7.18 10.90 -14.81
N GLY A 49 8.16 11.78 -14.57
CA GLY A 49 7.99 13.02 -13.82
C GLY A 49 8.60 13.04 -12.41
N PRO A 50 8.42 14.14 -11.65
CA PRO A 50 9.11 14.37 -10.37
C PRO A 50 8.78 13.35 -9.27
N ASP A 51 7.58 12.77 -9.32
CA ASP A 51 7.06 11.79 -8.37
C ASP A 51 7.38 10.34 -8.76
N ASP A 52 8.18 10.11 -9.80
CA ASP A 52 8.45 8.79 -10.39
C ASP A 52 9.27 7.93 -9.43
N MET A 53 10.56 8.21 -9.30
CA MET A 53 11.42 7.52 -8.33
C MET A 53 10.91 7.61 -6.88
N PRO A 54 10.41 8.76 -6.37
CA PRO A 54 9.77 8.80 -5.05
C PRO A 54 8.63 7.78 -4.91
N GLY A 55 7.82 7.58 -5.95
CA GLY A 55 6.75 6.60 -5.97
C GLY A 55 7.27 5.17 -5.77
N HIS A 56 8.37 4.82 -6.45
CA HIS A 56 9.05 3.55 -6.27
C HIS A 56 9.62 3.36 -4.86
N VAL A 57 10.22 4.40 -4.28
CA VAL A 57 10.74 4.37 -2.90
C VAL A 57 9.59 4.14 -1.91
N LYS A 58 8.53 4.95 -1.99
CA LYS A 58 7.36 4.85 -1.09
C LYS A 58 6.67 3.48 -1.21
N SER A 59 6.55 2.96 -2.44
CA SER A 59 6.02 1.60 -2.66
C SER A 59 6.89 0.54 -1.99
N SER A 60 8.21 0.63 -2.15
CA SER A 60 9.15 -0.34 -1.58
C SER A 60 9.20 -0.33 -0.05
N LEU A 61 8.92 0.81 0.60
CA LEU A 61 8.86 0.92 2.06
C LEU A 61 7.72 0.12 2.69
N PHE A 62 6.57 0.04 2.00
CA PHE A 62 5.43 -0.75 2.48
C PHE A 62 5.39 -2.16 1.90
N GLY A 63 5.80 -2.30 0.64
CA GLY A 63 5.63 -3.51 -0.15
C GLY A 63 4.33 -3.52 -0.94
N VAL A 64 4.29 -4.41 -1.94
CA VAL A 64 3.18 -4.54 -2.88
C VAL A 64 2.16 -5.59 -2.47
N SER A 65 2.35 -6.28 -1.34
CA SER A 65 1.50 -7.39 -0.94
C SER A 65 1.19 -7.47 0.54
N LEU A 66 -0.04 -7.85 0.86
CA LEU A 66 -0.50 -8.10 2.23
C LEU A 66 -0.96 -9.53 2.39
N ASN A 67 -0.59 -10.15 3.50
CA ASN A 67 -1.00 -11.48 3.88
C ASN A 67 -1.87 -11.40 5.15
N ILE A 68 -3.17 -11.69 5.01
CA ILE A 68 -4.17 -11.45 6.06
C ILE A 68 -4.92 -12.75 6.35
N PRO A 69 -4.88 -13.28 7.59
CA PRO A 69 -5.67 -14.44 7.96
C PRO A 69 -7.18 -14.16 7.89
N ILE A 70 -7.96 -15.19 7.58
CA ILE A 70 -9.41 -15.22 7.74
C ILE A 70 -9.74 -16.13 8.91
N SER A 71 -10.56 -15.62 9.82
CA SER A 71 -11.17 -16.38 10.91
C SER A 71 -12.68 -16.18 10.89
N GLN A 72 -13.44 -17.27 11.01
CA GLN A 72 -14.91 -17.24 11.06
C GLN A 72 -15.54 -16.44 9.89
N GLY A 73 -15.00 -16.60 8.68
CA GLY A 73 -15.49 -15.94 7.47
C GLY A 73 -15.17 -14.45 7.38
N ARG A 74 -14.34 -13.89 8.27
CA ARG A 74 -13.93 -12.48 8.26
C ARG A 74 -12.42 -12.33 8.26
N LEU A 75 -11.92 -11.25 7.66
CA LEU A 75 -10.52 -10.86 7.79
C LEU A 75 -10.19 -10.64 9.27
N ALA A 76 -9.12 -11.26 9.75
CA ALA A 76 -8.68 -11.18 11.14
C ALA A 76 -7.87 -9.90 11.38
N LEU A 77 -8.52 -8.74 11.18
CA LEU A 77 -7.97 -7.43 11.44
C LEU A 77 -8.29 -6.99 12.87
N GLY A 78 -7.39 -6.21 13.50
CA GLY A 78 -7.67 -5.52 14.75
C GLY A 78 -8.73 -4.41 14.57
N THR A 79 -9.31 -3.94 15.68
CA THR A 79 -10.41 -2.95 15.69
C THR A 79 -10.19 -1.74 14.80
N TRP A 80 -8.96 -1.24 14.74
CA TRP A 80 -8.62 -0.04 13.99
C TRP A 80 -7.92 -0.31 12.66
N GLN A 81 -7.56 -1.57 12.38
CA GLN A 81 -6.80 -1.91 11.18
C GLN A 81 -7.67 -1.87 9.93
N GLY A 82 -7.30 -1.00 8.99
CA GLY A 82 -7.82 -0.98 7.62
C GLY A 82 -6.74 -1.29 6.60
N ILE A 83 -7.14 -1.84 5.46
CA ILE A 83 -6.26 -2.11 4.32
C ILE A 83 -6.22 -0.87 3.43
N TYR A 84 -5.02 -0.36 3.16
CA TYR A 84 -4.79 0.82 2.34
C TYR A 84 -4.17 0.45 1.00
N LEU A 85 -4.68 1.05 -0.07
CA LEU A 85 -3.97 1.22 -1.31
C LEU A 85 -3.22 2.56 -1.25
N CYS A 86 -1.90 2.50 -1.17
CA CYS A 86 -1.04 3.67 -1.18
C CYS A 86 -0.68 4.01 -2.62
N GLU A 87 -1.42 4.94 -3.22
CA GLU A 87 -1.04 5.57 -4.49
C GLU A 87 0.03 6.63 -4.22
N ALA A 88 1.24 6.44 -4.74
CA ALA A 88 2.35 7.34 -4.51
C ALA A 88 2.59 8.32 -5.68
N ARG A 89 1.84 8.18 -6.78
CA ARG A 89 1.87 9.05 -7.94
C ARG A 89 0.71 10.04 -7.87
N ASN A 90 0.97 11.32 -8.15
CA ASN A 90 -0.06 12.36 -8.21
C ASN A 90 -1.07 12.08 -9.34
N ARG A 91 -0.66 11.33 -10.37
CA ARG A 91 -1.51 10.90 -11.50
C ARG A 91 -1.26 9.43 -11.88
N GLY A 92 -1.50 8.51 -10.95
CA GLY A 92 -1.19 7.09 -11.09
C GLY A 92 -2.06 6.25 -12.04
N GLY A 93 -3.21 6.76 -12.48
CA GLY A 93 -4.15 6.01 -13.31
C GLY A 93 -4.79 4.82 -12.56
N SER A 94 -5.32 3.85 -13.31
CA SER A 94 -5.97 2.69 -12.72
C SER A 94 -4.96 1.68 -12.14
N ARG A 95 -5.26 1.16 -10.94
CA ARG A 95 -4.47 0.10 -10.30
C ARG A 95 -5.18 -1.24 -10.36
N SER A 96 -4.38 -2.30 -10.47
CA SER A 96 -4.83 -3.69 -10.52
C SER A 96 -4.32 -4.41 -9.28
N CYS A 97 -5.21 -5.12 -8.60
CA CYS A 97 -4.90 -5.92 -7.44
C CYS A 97 -5.37 -7.36 -7.66
N VAL A 98 -4.51 -8.31 -7.36
CA VAL A 98 -4.83 -9.75 -7.37
C VAL A 98 -5.11 -10.18 -5.95
N ILE A 99 -6.25 -10.84 -5.75
CA ILE A 99 -6.64 -11.43 -4.48
C ILE A 99 -6.57 -12.94 -4.61
N THR A 100 -5.70 -13.56 -3.82
CA THR A 100 -5.58 -15.02 -3.72
C THR A 100 -6.07 -15.46 -2.36
N ILE A 101 -7.04 -16.36 -2.32
CA ILE A 101 -7.54 -16.99 -1.10
C ILE A 101 -7.02 -18.43 -1.07
N ASN A 102 -6.26 -18.78 -0.05
CA ASN A 102 -5.73 -20.13 0.15
C ASN A 102 -6.04 -20.62 1.56
N GLY A 103 -6.59 -21.83 1.66
CA GLY A 103 -6.68 -22.53 2.94
C GLY A 103 -7.57 -23.75 2.86
N VAL A 104 -7.85 -24.33 4.03
CA VAL A 104 -8.77 -25.44 4.18
C VAL A 104 -10.01 -24.99 4.94
N THR A 105 -11.19 -25.38 4.46
CA THR A 105 -12.42 -25.33 5.24
C THR A 105 -12.33 -26.36 6.36
N LYS A 106 -12.57 -25.92 7.59
CA LYS A 106 -12.92 -26.83 8.69
C LYS A 106 -14.43 -26.94 8.74
#